data_AF-A0A1J5QYY6-F1
#
_entry.id   AF-A0A1J5QYY6-F1
#
_cell.length_a   1.000
_cell.length_b   1.000
_cell.length_c   1.000
_cell.angle_alpha   90.00
_cell.angle_beta   90.00
_cell.angle_gamma   90.00
#
_symmetry.space_group_name_H-M   'P 1'
#
loop_
_entity.id
_entity.type
_entity.pdbx_description
1 polymer ?
#
loop_
_entity_poly.entity_id
_entity_poly.type
_entity_poly.pdbx_seq_one_letter_code
_entity_poly.pdbx_strand_id
1 'polypeptide(L)'
;MTTPRTSSTRQAITDRLRTWAAGSHPLTAAVELLIRAFDGRFADAGQPWIRIEDNGWVWLDDKILHANLGRLSGGERRVLDLVCALVDPDRAVHLADAITGIDRTHLDLVLAALAHAAGSHEHADVFVDAPTGAAHLRVLGSAHPWPEVAGASSHGAPAGPSQTVRLREL
;
A
#
# COMPACT_ATOMS: atom_id res chain seq x y z
N MET A 1 11.09 -30.68 -17.27
CA MET A 1 10.09 -29.72 -17.78
C MET A 1 10.00 -28.62 -16.74
N THR A 2 10.77 -27.55 -16.91
CA THR A 2 11.11 -26.61 -15.84
C THR A 2 10.78 -25.19 -16.30
N THR A 3 9.76 -24.58 -15.72
CA THR A 3 9.42 -23.17 -15.97
C THR A 3 9.50 -22.39 -14.65
N PRO A 4 10.64 -21.71 -14.36
CA PRO A 4 10.73 -20.78 -13.24
C PRO A 4 10.89 -19.30 -13.64
N ARG A 5 10.77 -18.93 -14.93
CA ARG A 5 11.18 -17.60 -15.41
C ARG A 5 10.17 -16.46 -15.13
N THR A 6 8.87 -16.76 -15.05
CA THR A 6 7.81 -15.76 -14.93
C THR A 6 7.70 -15.13 -13.54
N SER A 7 7.99 -15.88 -12.48
CA SER A 7 7.93 -15.39 -11.10
C SER A 7 9.01 -14.34 -10.82
N SER A 8 10.24 -14.57 -11.32
CA SER A 8 11.38 -13.67 -11.12
C SER A 8 11.20 -12.32 -11.83
N THR A 9 10.61 -12.30 -13.03
CA THR A 9 10.33 -11.05 -13.75
C THR A 9 9.25 -10.23 -13.06
N ARG A 10 8.15 -10.84 -12.61
CA ARG A 10 7.11 -10.13 -11.86
C ARG A 10 7.69 -9.50 -10.59
N GLN A 11 8.47 -10.27 -9.82
CA GLN A 11 9.09 -9.76 -8.60
C GLN A 11 9.95 -8.53 -8.88
N ALA A 12 10.80 -8.58 -9.92
CA ALA A 12 11.63 -7.45 -10.31
C ALA A 12 10.81 -6.20 -10.70
N ILE A 13 9.66 -6.38 -11.37
CA ILE A 13 8.74 -5.27 -11.70
C ILE A 13 8.10 -4.70 -10.44
N THR A 14 7.61 -5.55 -9.54
CA THR A 14 7.01 -5.10 -8.28
C THR A 14 8.00 -4.34 -7.41
N ASP A 15 9.26 -4.77 -7.37
CA ASP A 15 10.30 -4.08 -6.58
C ASP A 15 10.65 -2.71 -7.17
N ARG A 16 10.62 -2.57 -8.51
CA ARG A 16 10.81 -1.27 -9.17
C ARG A 16 9.62 -0.34 -8.99
N LEU A 17 8.38 -0.85 -9.03
CA LEU A 17 7.19 -0.07 -8.68
C LEU A 17 7.25 0.43 -7.23
N ARG A 18 7.69 -0.42 -6.29
CA ARG A 18 7.93 -0.02 -4.89
C ARG A 18 8.97 1.08 -4.78
N THR A 19 10.06 0.95 -5.56
CA THR A 19 11.13 1.95 -5.60
C THR A 19 10.60 3.29 -6.12
N TRP A 20 9.77 3.27 -7.16
CA TRP A 20 9.13 4.46 -7.71
C TRP A 20 8.18 5.12 -6.70
N ALA A 21 7.44 4.33 -5.92
CA ALA A 21 6.48 4.85 -4.95
C ALA A 21 7.09 5.33 -3.62
N ALA A 22 8.34 4.97 -3.35
CA ALA A 22 9.00 5.27 -2.09
C ALA A 22 9.05 6.78 -1.80
N GLY A 23 8.74 7.14 -0.55
CA GLY A 23 8.72 8.53 -0.08
C GLY A 23 7.35 9.22 -0.14
N SER A 24 6.31 8.53 -0.63
CA SER A 24 4.92 8.99 -0.57
C SER A 24 4.03 7.88 -0.03
N HIS A 25 3.36 8.11 1.10
CA HIS A 25 2.45 7.12 1.70
C HIS A 25 1.26 6.80 0.76
N PRO A 26 0.57 7.78 0.14
CA PRO A 26 -0.50 7.47 -0.81
C PRO A 26 -0.01 6.67 -2.02
N LEU A 27 1.15 7.03 -2.58
CA LEU A 27 1.70 6.34 -3.75
C LEU A 27 2.15 4.91 -3.40
N THR A 28 2.75 4.72 -2.23
CA THR A 28 3.12 3.40 -1.70
C THR A 28 1.87 2.55 -1.49
N ALA A 29 0.81 3.12 -0.89
CA ALA A 29 -0.47 2.42 -0.72
C ALA A 29 -1.09 2.01 -2.07
N ALA A 30 -1.05 2.89 -3.08
CA ALA A 30 -1.55 2.60 -4.42
C ALA A 30 -0.84 1.41 -5.05
N VAL A 31 0.49 1.40 -5.00
CA VAL A 31 1.33 0.33 -5.54
C VAL A 31 1.12 -0.98 -4.77
N GLU A 32 1.09 -0.93 -3.44
CA GLU A 32 0.88 -2.12 -2.61
C GLU A 32 -0.53 -2.71 -2.77
N LEU A 33 -1.56 -1.87 -2.99
CA LEU A 33 -2.91 -2.30 -3.35
C LEU A 33 -2.93 -2.98 -4.73
N LEU A 34 -2.29 -2.38 -5.74
CA LEU A 34 -2.19 -2.94 -7.09
C LEU A 34 -1.48 -4.31 -7.11
N ILE A 35 -0.43 -4.46 -6.30
CA ILE A 35 0.38 -5.69 -6.22
C ILE A 35 -0.36 -6.82 -5.47
N ARG A 36 -1.12 -6.50 -4.42
CA ARG A 36 -1.82 -7.53 -3.62
C ARG A 36 -3.19 -7.89 -4.16
N ALA A 37 -3.90 -6.95 -4.79
CA ALA A 37 -5.23 -7.22 -5.32
C ALA A 37 -5.17 -8.15 -6.53
N PHE A 38 -6.16 -9.03 -6.66
CA PHE A 38 -6.33 -9.91 -7.83
C PHE A 38 -5.04 -10.70 -8.20
N ASP A 39 -4.36 -11.24 -7.18
CA ASP A 39 -3.10 -11.99 -7.32
C ASP A 39 -1.98 -11.22 -8.04
N GLY A 40 -2.02 -9.89 -7.98
CA GLY A 40 -1.02 -9.00 -8.58
C GLY A 40 -1.06 -8.94 -10.10
N ARG A 41 -2.07 -9.53 -10.76
CA ARG A 41 -2.15 -9.58 -12.24
C ARG A 41 -2.15 -8.18 -12.88
N PHE A 42 -2.62 -7.16 -12.17
CA PHE A 42 -2.67 -5.78 -12.66
C PHE A 42 -1.36 -5.02 -12.45
N ALA A 43 -0.38 -5.61 -11.76
CA ALA A 43 0.99 -5.11 -11.65
C ALA A 43 1.96 -5.81 -12.65
N ASP A 44 1.46 -6.72 -13.50
CA ASP A 44 2.30 -7.43 -14.47
C ASP A 44 2.82 -6.50 -15.58
N ALA A 45 4.05 -6.75 -16.05
CA ALA A 45 4.70 -5.99 -17.14
C ALA A 45 3.91 -5.94 -18.46
N GLY A 46 2.99 -6.88 -18.67
CA GLY A 46 2.12 -6.90 -19.85
C GLY A 46 0.95 -5.94 -19.79
N GLN A 47 0.71 -5.29 -18.65
CA GLN A 47 -0.38 -4.33 -18.49
C GLN A 47 -0.01 -2.99 -19.13
N PRO A 48 -0.92 -2.35 -19.89
CA PRO A 48 -0.60 -1.16 -20.67
C PRO A 48 -0.26 0.07 -19.82
N TRP A 49 -0.65 0.09 -18.56
CA TRP A 49 -0.35 1.15 -17.60
C TRP A 49 0.94 0.92 -16.81
N ILE A 50 1.59 -0.23 -16.95
CA ILE A 50 2.92 -0.46 -16.37
C ILE A 50 3.96 -0.02 -17.38
N ARG A 51 4.55 1.14 -17.13
CA ARG A 51 5.52 1.76 -18.02
C ARG A 51 6.90 1.25 -17.67
N ILE A 52 7.61 0.75 -18.68
CA ILE A 52 8.98 0.25 -18.55
C ILE A 52 9.81 0.97 -19.61
N GLU A 53 10.75 1.79 -19.16
CA GLU A 53 11.67 2.50 -20.03
C GLU A 53 12.93 1.66 -20.29
N ASP A 54 13.68 1.96 -21.36
CA ASP A 54 14.90 1.23 -21.74
C ASP A 54 15.99 1.27 -20.66
N ASN A 55 16.02 2.33 -19.85
CA ASN A 55 16.93 2.46 -18.71
C ASN A 55 16.51 1.64 -17.48
N GLY A 56 15.40 0.91 -17.58
CA GLY A 56 14.84 0.09 -16.52
C GLY A 56 13.97 0.84 -15.50
N TRP A 57 13.67 2.11 -15.71
CA TRP A 57 12.70 2.84 -14.90
C TRP A 57 11.30 2.23 -15.07
N VAL A 58 10.60 2.00 -13.96
CA VAL A 58 9.25 1.41 -13.96
C VAL A 58 8.32 2.26 -13.12
N TRP A 59 7.16 2.61 -13.68
CA TRP A 59 6.15 3.42 -13.00
C TRP A 59 4.73 3.06 -13.46
N LEU A 60 3.74 3.38 -12.62
CA LEU A 60 2.33 3.22 -12.95
C LEU A 60 1.79 4.49 -13.60
N ASP A 61 1.28 4.37 -14.82
CA ASP A 61 0.55 5.43 -15.51
C ASP A 61 -0.94 5.36 -15.14
N ASP A 62 -1.35 6.17 -14.16
CA ASP A 62 -2.72 6.20 -13.64
C ASP A 62 -3.73 6.64 -14.72
N LYS A 63 -3.32 7.49 -15.67
CA LYS A 63 -4.18 7.97 -16.76
C LYS A 63 -4.50 6.84 -17.73
N ILE A 64 -3.49 6.03 -18.08
CA ILE A 64 -3.68 4.84 -18.90
C ILE A 64 -4.47 3.78 -18.13
N LEU A 65 -4.21 3.57 -16.84
CA LEU A 65 -5.01 2.65 -16.02
C LEU A 65 -6.49 3.06 -16.02
N HIS A 66 -6.76 4.33 -15.69
CA HIS A 66 -8.12 4.88 -15.63
C HIS A 66 -8.87 4.74 -16.95
N ALA A 67 -8.21 5.02 -18.08
CA ALA A 67 -8.80 4.89 -19.42
C ALA A 67 -9.21 3.45 -19.77
N ASN A 68 -8.66 2.44 -19.08
CA ASN A 68 -8.93 1.02 -19.32
C ASN A 68 -9.97 0.41 -18.36
N LEU A 69 -10.43 1.15 -17.34
CA LEU A 69 -11.34 0.66 -16.31
C LEU A 69 -12.68 0.14 -16.84
N GLY A 70 -13.18 0.69 -17.95
CA GLY A 70 -14.47 0.31 -18.54
C GLY A 70 -14.54 -1.13 -19.07
N ARG A 71 -13.40 -1.84 -19.16
CA ARG A 71 -13.32 -3.22 -19.66
C ARG A 71 -13.31 -4.27 -18.54
N LEU A 72 -13.33 -3.84 -17.29
CA LEU A 72 -13.12 -4.67 -16.11
C LEU A 72 -14.43 -5.05 -15.43
N SER A 73 -14.38 -6.07 -14.56
CA SER A 73 -15.52 -6.39 -13.71
C SER A 73 -15.82 -5.24 -12.74
N GLY A 74 -17.04 -5.18 -12.19
CA GLY A 74 -17.43 -4.09 -11.28
C GLY A 74 -16.53 -3.98 -10.03
N GLY A 75 -16.08 -5.10 -9.46
CA GLY A 75 -15.17 -5.11 -8.31
C GLY A 75 -13.76 -4.66 -8.66
N GLU A 76 -13.22 -5.17 -9.78
CA GLU A 76 -11.90 -4.77 -10.31
C GLU A 76 -11.83 -3.29 -10.62
N ARG A 77 -12.84 -2.79 -11.33
CA ARG A 77 -12.98 -1.39 -11.68
C ARG A 77 -12.85 -0.51 -10.44
N ARG A 78 -13.58 -0.83 -9.37
CA ARG A 78 -13.62 -0.05 -8.13
C ARG A 78 -12.30 -0.05 -7.38
N VAL A 79 -11.67 -1.22 -7.22
CA VAL A 79 -10.36 -1.33 -6.57
C VAL A 79 -9.30 -0.56 -7.35
N LEU A 80 -9.29 -0.65 -8.68
CA LEU A 80 -8.31 0.05 -9.52
C LEU A 80 -8.60 1.55 -9.65
N ASP A 81 -9.85 1.97 -9.56
CA ASP A 81 -10.21 3.39 -9.47
C ASP A 81 -9.67 4.02 -8.16
N LEU A 82 -9.73 3.28 -7.05
CA LEU A 82 -9.08 3.68 -5.79
C LEU A 82 -7.55 3.74 -5.93
N VAL A 83 -6.93 2.82 -6.67
CA VAL A 83 -5.50 2.92 -7.01
C VAL A 83 -5.21 4.23 -7.75
N CYS A 84 -5.97 4.56 -8.80
CA CYS A 84 -5.81 5.82 -9.55
C CYS A 84 -5.94 7.04 -8.64
N ALA A 85 -6.89 7.04 -7.70
CA ALA A 85 -7.12 8.16 -6.79
C ALA A 85 -6.04 8.30 -5.70
N LEU A 86 -5.38 7.22 -5.32
CA LEU A 86 -4.23 7.27 -4.41
C LEU A 86 -2.95 7.77 -5.12
N VAL A 87 -2.86 7.62 -6.45
CA VAL A 87 -1.75 8.17 -7.26
C VAL A 87 -1.96 9.65 -7.55
N ASP A 88 -3.16 10.05 -7.95
CA ASP A 88 -3.48 11.41 -8.38
C ASP A 88 -4.34 12.13 -7.31
N PRO A 89 -3.77 13.07 -6.53
CA PRO A 89 -4.49 13.76 -5.46
C PRO A 89 -5.62 14.67 -5.97
N ASP A 90 -5.61 15.05 -7.25
CA ASP A 90 -6.65 15.89 -7.85
C ASP A 90 -7.86 15.05 -8.35
N ARG A 91 -7.76 13.72 -8.28
CA ARG A 91 -8.82 12.82 -8.72
C ARG A 91 -9.93 12.69 -7.67
N ALA A 92 -11.13 13.14 -8.01
CA ALA A 92 -12.32 12.93 -7.19
C ALA A 92 -12.78 11.47 -7.23
N VAL A 93 -13.21 10.95 -6.06
CA VAL A 93 -13.81 9.62 -5.92
C VAL A 93 -15.18 9.73 -5.26
N HIS A 94 -16.20 9.14 -5.88
CA HIS A 94 -17.51 8.95 -5.25
C HIS A 94 -17.44 7.74 -4.32
N LEU A 95 -17.21 7.99 -3.03
CA LEU A 95 -16.91 6.93 -2.05
C LEU A 95 -17.97 5.80 -2.03
N ALA A 96 -19.26 6.14 -2.05
CA ALA A 96 -20.34 5.14 -2.06
C ALA A 96 -20.24 4.20 -3.28
N ASP A 97 -19.97 4.74 -4.46
CA ASP A 97 -19.79 3.96 -5.69
C ASP A 97 -18.48 3.17 -5.70
N ALA A 98 -17.44 3.74 -5.10
CA ALA A 98 -16.11 3.15 -5.03
C ALA A 98 -16.04 1.93 -4.10
N ILE A 99 -16.85 1.86 -3.05
CA ILE A 99 -16.81 0.75 -2.08
C ILE A 99 -17.91 -0.29 -2.29
N THR A 100 -19.02 0.09 -2.91
CA THR A 100 -20.18 -0.81 -3.03
C THR A 100 -19.85 -2.02 -3.90
N GLY A 101 -20.08 -3.23 -3.39
CA GLY A 101 -19.86 -4.46 -4.16
C GLY A 101 -18.40 -4.88 -4.32
N ILE A 102 -17.48 -4.31 -3.53
CA ILE A 102 -16.17 -4.92 -3.27
C ILE A 102 -16.39 -6.13 -2.34
N ASP A 103 -15.78 -7.27 -2.66
CA ASP A 103 -15.83 -8.44 -1.79
C ASP A 103 -14.97 -8.27 -0.53
N ARG A 104 -15.13 -9.17 0.44
CA ARG A 104 -14.45 -9.08 1.74
C ARG A 104 -12.93 -9.03 1.62
N THR A 105 -12.33 -9.81 0.72
CA THR A 105 -10.88 -9.91 0.58
C THR A 105 -10.31 -8.61 0.03
N HIS A 106 -10.92 -8.06 -1.02
CA HIS A 106 -10.46 -6.81 -1.61
C HIS A 106 -10.80 -5.59 -0.74
N LEU A 107 -11.88 -5.64 0.05
CA LEU A 107 -12.18 -4.59 1.03
C LEU A 107 -11.10 -4.51 2.11
N ASP A 108 -10.62 -5.66 2.60
CA ASP A 108 -9.53 -5.74 3.59
C ASP A 108 -8.24 -5.07 3.08
N LEU A 109 -7.90 -5.30 1.80
CA LEU A 109 -6.78 -4.64 1.13
C LEU A 109 -7.00 -3.13 0.96
N VAL A 110 -8.21 -2.70 0.63
CA VAL A 110 -8.54 -1.27 0.51
C VAL A 110 -8.40 -0.57 1.86
N LEU A 111 -8.89 -1.16 2.95
CA LEU A 111 -8.75 -0.59 4.29
C LEU A 111 -7.28 -0.47 4.72
N ALA A 112 -6.47 -1.51 4.44
CA ALA A 112 -5.04 -1.46 4.68
C ALA A 112 -4.35 -0.36 3.84
N ALA A 113 -4.74 -0.20 2.57
CA ALA A 113 -4.22 0.85 1.69
C ALA A 113 -4.55 2.24 2.24
N LEU A 114 -5.79 2.48 2.67
CA LEU A 114 -6.21 3.76 3.24
C LEU A 114 -5.50 4.06 4.56
N ALA A 115 -5.35 3.06 5.44
CA ALA A 115 -4.59 3.22 6.68
C ALA A 115 -3.11 3.52 6.42
N HIS A 116 -2.52 2.90 5.40
CA HIS A 116 -1.15 3.19 4.98
C HIS A 116 -1.03 4.60 4.40
N ALA A 117 -1.91 4.98 3.47
CA ALA A 117 -1.94 6.30 2.84
C ALA A 117 -2.12 7.43 3.86
N ALA A 118 -2.87 7.19 4.94
CA ALA A 118 -3.03 8.11 6.05
C ALA A 118 -1.80 8.20 6.97
N GLY A 119 -0.72 7.45 6.70
CA GLY A 119 0.49 7.45 7.53
C GLY A 119 0.31 6.77 8.89
N SER A 120 -0.76 5.98 9.08
CA SER A 120 -1.12 5.49 10.43
C SER A 120 -0.05 4.63 11.10
N HIS A 121 0.78 3.97 10.29
CA HIS A 121 1.92 3.19 10.75
C HIS A 121 3.03 4.02 11.41
N GLU A 122 3.03 5.33 11.21
CA GLU A 122 3.95 6.30 11.83
C GLU A 122 3.29 7.09 12.96
N HIS A 123 1.98 6.92 13.19
CA HIS A 123 1.30 7.58 14.30
C HIS A 123 1.90 7.14 15.64
N ALA A 124 2.09 8.10 16.52
CA ALA A 124 2.66 7.88 17.84
C ALA A 124 1.83 8.60 18.91
N ASP A 125 1.81 8.01 20.10
CA ASP A 125 1.12 8.56 21.26
C ASP A 125 2.13 8.88 22.37
N VAL A 126 1.76 9.83 23.22
CA VAL A 126 2.58 10.34 24.31
C VAL A 126 2.04 9.83 25.64
N PHE A 127 2.84 9.05 26.34
CA PHE A 127 2.52 8.52 27.66
C PHE A 127 3.37 9.20 28.72
N VAL A 128 2.74 9.67 29.79
CA VAL A 128 3.46 10.23 30.94
C VAL A 128 3.52 9.17 32.04
N ASP A 129 4.73 8.82 32.45
CA ASP A 129 4.97 7.97 33.61
C ASP A 129 4.57 8.73 34.87
N ALA A 130 3.48 8.31 35.53
CA ALA A 130 2.93 9.03 36.67
C ALA A 130 3.91 9.13 37.87
N PRO A 131 4.73 8.11 38.19
CA PRO A 131 5.72 8.20 39.26
C PRO A 131 6.87 9.20 39.00
N THR A 132 7.37 9.29 37.77
CA THR A 132 8.57 10.08 37.44
C THR A 132 8.27 11.39 36.72
N GLY A 133 7.05 11.54 36.19
CA GLY A 133 6.68 12.65 35.30
C GLY A 133 7.32 12.57 33.90
N ALA A 134 8.04 11.49 33.58
CA ALA A 134 8.72 11.36 32.30
C ALA A 134 7.72 11.10 31.15
N ALA A 135 7.88 11.82 30.04
CA ALA A 135 7.11 11.60 28.82
C ALA A 135 7.81 10.60 27.88
N HIS A 136 7.04 9.66 27.36
CA HIS A 136 7.48 8.61 26.43
C HIS A 136 6.66 8.66 25.14
N LEU A 137 7.33 8.59 24.00
CA LEU A 137 6.68 8.42 22.70
C LEU A 137 6.60 6.93 22.35
N ARG A 138 5.43 6.46 21.93
CA ARG A 138 5.25 5.08 21.44
C ARG A 138 4.53 5.10 20.09
N VAL A 139 5.16 4.47 19.10
CA VAL A 139 4.55 4.21 17.78
C VAL A 139 3.41 3.19 17.94
N LEU A 140 2.27 3.50 17.34
CA LEU A 140 1.02 2.73 17.49
C LEU A 140 0.91 1.56 16.48
N GLY A 141 1.71 1.59 15.42
CA GLY A 141 1.56 0.67 14.29
C GLY A 141 0.38 1.07 13.40
N SER A 142 0.19 0.35 12.28
CA SER A 142 -0.89 0.68 11.33
C SER A 142 -2.27 0.51 11.98
N ALA A 143 -3.18 1.46 11.77
CA ALA A 143 -4.57 1.35 12.19
C ALA A 143 -5.28 0.15 11.52
N HIS A 144 -4.83 -0.20 10.32
CA HIS A 144 -5.22 -1.41 9.62
C HIS A 144 -3.99 -2.00 8.91
N PRO A 145 -3.34 -3.05 9.45
CA PRO A 145 -2.19 -3.65 8.80
C PRO A 145 -2.60 -4.32 7.47
N TRP A 146 -1.63 -4.47 6.57
CA TRP A 146 -1.83 -5.30 5.38
C TRP A 146 -2.06 -6.75 5.81
N PRO A 147 -3.05 -7.47 5.23
CA PRO A 147 -3.25 -8.87 5.55
C PRO A 147 -2.02 -9.69 5.15
N GLU A 148 -1.66 -10.64 6.02
CA GLU A 148 -0.64 -11.64 5.71
C GLU A 148 -1.06 -12.39 4.44
N VAL A 149 -0.12 -12.56 3.50
CA VAL A 149 -0.35 -13.46 2.38
C VAL A 149 -0.45 -14.86 2.99
N ALA A 150 -1.60 -15.52 2.85
CA ALA A 150 -1.86 -16.84 3.43
C ALA A 150 -0.71 -17.81 3.08
N GLY A 151 0.21 -18.00 4.03
CA GLY A 151 1.51 -18.65 3.80
C GLY A 151 2.63 -18.17 4.72
N ALA A 152 2.56 -16.95 5.25
CA ALA A 152 3.48 -16.46 6.28
C ALA A 152 2.83 -16.58 7.67
N SER A 153 3.09 -17.71 8.35
CA SER A 153 2.73 -17.86 9.75
C SER A 153 3.48 -16.82 10.59
N SER A 154 2.76 -15.85 11.16
CA SER A 154 3.30 -14.84 12.06
C SER A 154 3.88 -15.50 13.32
N HIS A 155 5.21 -15.69 13.36
CA HIS A 155 5.94 -15.83 14.61
C HIS A 155 5.99 -14.44 15.26
N GLY A 156 5.39 -14.32 16.45
CA GLY A 156 5.16 -13.05 17.12
C GLY A 156 6.39 -12.15 17.20
N ALA A 157 6.24 -10.90 16.80
CA ALA A 157 7.24 -9.88 17.01
C ALA A 157 7.11 -9.32 18.45
N PRO A 158 8.19 -9.27 19.25
CA PRO A 158 8.19 -8.63 20.55
C PRO A 158 8.13 -7.10 20.42
N ALA A 159 7.67 -6.44 21.49
CA ALA A 159 7.58 -4.99 21.60
C ALA A 159 8.91 -4.31 21.21
N GLY A 160 8.83 -3.38 20.25
CA GLY A 160 9.99 -2.61 19.79
C GLY A 160 10.59 -1.71 20.88
N PRO A 161 11.88 -1.33 20.75
CA PRO A 161 12.59 -0.60 21.79
C PRO A 161 12.04 0.81 21.99
N SER A 162 11.76 1.18 23.24
CA SER A 162 11.40 2.54 23.65
C SER A 162 12.61 3.46 23.50
N GLN A 163 12.54 4.47 22.61
CA GLN A 163 13.56 5.51 22.55
C GLN A 163 13.20 6.66 23.51
N THR A 164 14.12 6.97 24.42
CA THR A 164 14.00 8.11 25.33
C THR A 164 14.61 9.33 24.64
N VAL A 165 13.77 10.30 24.27
CA VAL A 165 14.24 11.61 23.79
C VAL A 165 14.13 12.59 24.95
N ARG A 166 15.27 13.11 25.44
CA ARG A 166 15.26 14.17 26.45
C ARG A 166 15.01 15.52 25.77
N LEU A 167 13.89 16.15 26.09
CA LEU A 167 13.63 17.56 25.75
C LEU A 167 14.65 18.43 26.50
N ARG A 168 15.39 19.27 25.77
CA ARG A 168 16.26 20.30 26.36
C ARG A 168 15.38 21.46 26.79
N GLU A 169 15.45 21.84 28.07
CA GLU A 169 14.76 23.00 28.63
C GLU A 169 15.36 24.30 28.06
N LEU A 170 14.47 25.25 27.75
CA LEU A 170 14.77 26.63 27.33
C LEU A 170 15.01 27.53 28.54
#